data_AF-A0A7L7Z351-F1
#
_entry.id   AF-A0A7L7Z351-F1
#
_cell.length_a   1.000
_cell.length_b   1.000
_cell.length_c   1.000
_cell.angle_alpha   90.00
_cell.angle_beta   90.00
_cell.angle_gamma   90.00
#
_symmetry.space_group_name_H-M   'P 1'
#
loop_
_entity.id
_entity.type
_entity.pdbx_description
1 polymer ?
#
loop_
_entity_poly.entity_id
_entity_poly.type
_entity_poly.pdbx_seq_one_letter_code
_entity_poly.pdbx_strand_id
1 'polypeptide(L)'
;MLPLFLSAVGQVALVALVLGAGLPALFALGVRSFGLASPETSGRVAGSDSARRLPPPVLQALGALCFAVVVLAVVAGLTLIIATGLGQTVSFEHVIPTFTSKA
;
A
#
# COMPACT_ATOMS: atom_id res chain seq x y z
N MET A 1 33.36 12.03 4.23
CA MET A 1 32.20 12.94 4.09
C MET A 1 31.25 12.45 2.99
N LEU A 2 31.67 12.47 1.71
CA LEU A 2 30.89 12.01 0.56
C LEU A 2 30.28 10.59 0.68
N PRO A 3 31.01 9.54 1.10
CA PRO A 3 30.43 8.18 1.19
C PRO A 3 29.29 8.05 2.21
N LEU A 4 29.35 8.78 3.33
CA LEU A 4 28.27 8.81 4.33
C LEU A 4 27.02 9.50 3.77
N PHE A 5 27.21 10.57 3.00
CA PHE A 5 26.13 11.27 2.33
C PHE A 5 25.41 10.38 1.30
N LEU A 6 26.15 9.70 0.43
CA LEU A 6 25.55 8.78 -0.55
C LEU A 6 24.79 7.64 0.14
N SER A 7 25.30 7.12 1.26
CA SER A 7 24.60 6.09 2.03
C SER A 7 23.29 6.61 2.63
N ALA A 8 23.30 7.79 3.26
CA ALA A 8 22.10 8.39 3.84
C ALA A 8 21.04 8.72 2.78
N VAL A 9 21.45 9.36 1.67
CA VAL A 9 20.55 9.68 0.55
C VAL A 9 20.00 8.41 -0.09
N GLY A 10 20.83 7.39 -0.29
CA GLY A 10 20.40 6.10 -0.82
C GLY A 10 19.32 5.46 0.05
N GLN A 11 19.48 5.51 1.38
CA GLN A 11 18.50 4.97 2.31
C GLN A 11 17.17 5.73 2.27
N VAL A 12 17.21 7.07 2.25
CA VAL A 12 16.00 7.90 2.11
C VAL A 12 15.32 7.67 0.77
N ALA A 13 16.09 7.59 -0.33
CA ALA A 13 15.57 7.33 -1.66
C ALA A 13 14.88 5.97 -1.75
N LEU A 14 15.45 4.92 -1.14
CA LEU A 14 14.81 3.60 -1.08
C LEU A 14 13.49 3.64 -0.31
N VAL A 15 13.47 4.29 0.87
CA VAL A 15 12.24 4.42 1.66
C VAL A 15 11.19 5.23 0.91
N ALA A 16 11.56 6.34 0.27
CA ALA A 16 10.68 7.17 -0.53
C ALA A 16 10.16 6.44 -1.78
N LEU A 17 10.97 5.59 -2.41
CA LEU A 17 10.53 4.78 -3.54
C LEU A 17 9.53 3.71 -3.11
N VAL A 18 9.84 2.98 -2.03
CA VAL A 18 8.97 1.90 -1.52
C VAL A 18 7.65 2.46 -1.00
N LEU A 19 7.68 3.48 -0.13
CA LEU A 19 6.48 4.02 0.48
C LEU A 19 5.78 5.03 -0.44
N GLY A 20 6.53 5.89 -1.13
CA GLY A 20 5.98 6.93 -1.99
C GLY A 20 5.49 6.41 -3.33
N ALA A 21 6.26 5.58 -4.04
CA ALA A 21 5.84 5.01 -5.33
C ALA A 21 5.18 3.63 -5.21
N GLY A 22 5.56 2.83 -4.22
CA GLY A 22 4.98 1.50 -4.01
C GLY A 22 3.50 1.52 -3.63
N LEU A 23 3.06 2.48 -2.79
CA LEU A 23 1.64 2.62 -2.45
C LEU A 23 0.75 2.96 -3.67
N PRO A 24 1.08 3.96 -4.50
CA PRO A 24 0.40 4.20 -5.77
C PRO A 24 0.41 2.98 -6.71
N ALA A 25 1.52 2.24 -6.76
CA ALA A 25 1.59 1.03 -7.59
C ALA A 25 0.62 -0.06 -7.09
N LEU A 26 0.53 -0.29 -5.76
CA LEU A 26 -0.44 -1.21 -5.17
C LEU A 26 -1.89 -0.78 -5.44
N PHE A 27 -2.17 0.52 -5.33
CA PHE A 27 -3.48 1.08 -5.67
C PHE A 27 -3.83 0.80 -7.14
N ALA A 28 -2.90 1.05 -8.06
CA ALA A 28 -3.09 0.77 -9.49
C ALA A 28 -3.31 -0.72 -9.78
N LEU A 29 -2.62 -1.62 -9.08
CA LEU A 29 -2.86 -3.06 -9.16
C LEU A 29 -4.28 -3.43 -8.68
N GLY A 30 -4.76 -2.79 -7.62
CA GLY A 30 -6.14 -2.91 -7.14
C GLY A 30 -7.15 -2.53 -8.22
N VAL A 31 -7.02 -1.32 -8.80
CA VAL A 31 -7.88 -0.86 -9.92
C VAL A 31 -7.84 -1.83 -11.09
N ARG A 32 -6.64 -2.31 -11.47
CA ARG A 32 -6.47 -3.27 -12.57
C ARG A 32 -7.19 -4.59 -12.30
N SER A 33 -7.14 -5.09 -11.07
CA SER A 33 -7.81 -6.35 -10.69
C SER A 33 -9.34 -6.25 -10.78
N PHE A 34 -9.94 -5.14 -10.34
CA PHE A 34 -11.37 -4.88 -10.48
C PHE A 34 -11.79 -4.68 -11.94
N GLY A 35 -10.97 -4.00 -12.75
CA GLY A 35 -11.20 -3.88 -14.19
C GLY A 35 -11.22 -5.23 -14.90
N LEU A 36 -10.29 -6.13 -14.54
CA LEU A 36 -10.24 -7.49 -15.09
C LEU A 36 -11.38 -8.40 -14.59
N ALA A 37 -11.95 -8.10 -13.42
CA ALA A 37 -13.09 -8.81 -12.85
C ALA A 37 -14.44 -8.34 -13.41
N SER A 38 -14.48 -7.26 -14.20
CA SER A 38 -15.74 -6.72 -14.72
C SER A 38 -16.41 -7.70 -15.70
N PRO A 39 -17.75 -7.84 -15.64
CA PRO A 39 -18.51 -8.76 -16.48
C PRO A 39 -18.28 -8.52 -17.99
N GLU A 40 -18.09 -7.26 -18.36
CA GLU A 40 -17.96 -6.81 -19.76
C GLU A 40 -16.60 -7.14 -20.38
N THR A 41 -15.59 -7.32 -19.54
CA THR A 41 -14.26 -7.79 -19.93
C THR A 41 -14.20 -9.32 -19.89
N SER A 42 -14.94 -9.95 -18.98
CA SER A 42 -15.08 -11.41 -18.91
C SER A 42 -15.81 -11.98 -20.13
N GLY A 43 -16.83 -11.28 -20.67
CA GLY A 43 -17.57 -11.69 -21.87
C GLY A 43 -16.84 -11.46 -23.20
N ARG A 44 -16.03 -10.40 -23.33
CA ARG A 44 -15.28 -10.08 -24.57
C ARG A 44 -14.05 -10.97 -24.81
N VAL A 45 -13.52 -11.61 -23.76
CA VAL A 45 -12.29 -12.42 -23.80
C VAL A 45 -12.61 -13.93 -23.88
N ALA A 46 -13.88 -14.34 -23.73
CA ALA A 46 -14.29 -15.74 -23.85
C ALA A 46 -13.99 -16.38 -25.24
N GLY A 47 -13.70 -15.56 -26.26
CA GLY A 47 -13.29 -16.02 -27.60
C GLY A 47 -11.78 -16.22 -27.79
N SER A 48 -10.93 -15.78 -26.86
CA SER A 48 -9.48 -15.97 -26.96
C SER A 48 -8.88 -16.25 -25.59
N ASP A 49 -8.41 -17.49 -25.39
CA ASP A 49 -7.48 -17.86 -24.32
C ASP A 49 -8.07 -18.05 -22.90
N SER A 50 -9.22 -18.74 -22.83
CA SER A 50 -9.92 -19.14 -21.60
C SER A 50 -9.15 -20.10 -20.65
N ALA A 51 -7.89 -20.44 -20.94
CA ALA A 51 -7.19 -21.53 -20.25
C ALA A 51 -6.55 -21.13 -18.89
N ARG A 52 -6.45 -19.85 -18.53
CA ARG A 52 -5.77 -19.47 -17.26
C ARG A 52 -6.22 -18.14 -16.66
N ARG A 53 -7.52 -17.84 -16.64
CA ARG A 53 -8.04 -16.72 -15.85
C ARG A 53 -8.49 -17.18 -14.47
N LEU A 54 -8.01 -16.48 -13.45
CA LEU A 54 -8.53 -16.59 -12.09
C LEU A 54 -10.02 -16.18 -12.09
N PRO A 55 -10.86 -16.80 -11.23
CA PRO A 55 -12.28 -16.47 -11.16
C PRO A 55 -12.52 -14.99 -10.80
N PRO A 56 -13.56 -14.33 -11.35
CA PRO A 56 -13.89 -12.95 -11.01
C PRO A 56 -13.98 -12.63 -9.51
N PRO A 57 -14.55 -13.47 -8.62
CA PRO A 57 -14.54 -13.18 -7.18
C PRO A 57 -13.12 -13.17 -6.58
N VAL A 58 -12.19 -13.96 -7.12
CA VAL A 58 -10.79 -13.99 -6.66
C VAL A 58 -10.08 -12.69 -7.05
N LEU A 59 -10.31 -12.17 -8.25
CA LEU A 59 -9.76 -10.88 -8.67
C LEU A 59 -10.31 -9.72 -7.83
N GLN A 60 -11.61 -9.73 -7.51
CA GLN A 60 -12.22 -8.73 -6.64
C GLN A 60 -11.63 -8.78 -5.23
N ALA A 61 -11.45 -9.98 -4.67
CA ALA A 61 -10.81 -10.16 -3.37
C ALA A 61 -9.37 -9.65 -3.35
N LEU A 62 -8.59 -9.94 -4.40
CA LEU A 62 -7.22 -9.43 -4.53
C LEU A 62 -7.18 -7.91 -4.60
N GLY A 63 -8.10 -7.30 -5.36
CA GLY A 63 -8.22 -5.84 -5.45
C GLY A 63 -8.59 -5.18 -4.13
N ALA A 64 -9.58 -5.75 -3.44
CA ALA A 64 -9.98 -5.30 -2.11
C ALA A 64 -8.83 -5.39 -1.11
N LEU A 65 -8.05 -6.48 -1.15
CA LEU A 65 -6.87 -6.65 -0.32
C LEU A 65 -5.79 -5.59 -0.61
N CYS A 66 -5.51 -5.30 -1.89
CA CYS A 66 -4.58 -4.22 -2.26
C CYS A 66 -5.02 -2.86 -1.71
N PHE A 67 -6.31 -2.51 -1.84
CA PHE A 67 -6.82 -1.26 -1.27
C PHE A 67 -6.76 -1.25 0.27
N ALA A 68 -7.08 -2.37 0.92
CA ALA A 68 -7.00 -2.47 2.37
C ALA A 68 -5.58 -2.19 2.87
N VAL A 69 -4.55 -2.76 2.21
CA VAL A 69 -3.14 -2.48 2.53
C VAL A 69 -2.80 -1.01 2.36
N VAL A 70 -3.26 -0.37 1.28
CA VAL A 70 -3.01 1.06 1.03
C VAL A 70 -3.66 1.93 2.12
N VAL A 71 -4.93 1.65 2.47
CA VAL A 71 -5.63 2.38 3.53
C VAL A 71 -4.92 2.22 4.87
N LEU A 72 -4.52 1.00 5.24
CA LEU A 72 -3.80 0.75 6.49
C LEU A 72 -2.47 1.52 6.54
N ALA A 73 -1.71 1.53 5.44
CA ALA A 73 -0.46 2.27 5.36
C ALA A 73 -0.66 3.79 5.50
N VAL A 74 -1.69 4.35 4.85
CA VAL A 74 -2.04 5.78 4.95
C VAL A 74 -2.45 6.12 6.38
N VAL A 75 -3.33 5.33 7.00
CA VAL A 75 -3.77 5.57 8.39
C VAL A 75 -2.60 5.51 9.36
N ALA A 76 -1.70 4.52 9.22
CA ALA A 76 -0.51 4.42 10.06
C ALA A 76 0.43 5.63 9.89
N GLY A 77 0.69 6.04 8.65
CA GLY A 77 1.52 7.21 8.34
C GLY A 77 0.93 8.50 8.90
N LEU A 78 -0.38 8.72 8.70
CA LEU A 78 -1.08 9.88 9.24
C LEU A 78 -1.05 9.91 10.77
N THR A 79 -1.30 8.77 11.41
CA THR A 79 -1.26 8.66 12.88
C THR A 79 0.11 9.05 13.42
N LEU A 80 1.19 8.58 12.78
CA LEU A 80 2.55 8.93 13.16
C LEU A 80 2.83 10.42 12.99
N ILE A 81 2.51 11.01 11.82
CA ILE A 81 2.72 12.44 11.54
C ILE A 81 1.96 13.30 12.55
N ILE A 82 0.68 13.00 12.78
CA ILE A 82 -0.18 13.74 13.70
C ILE A 82 0.33 13.64 15.13
N ALA A 83 0.65 12.43 15.61
CA ALA A 83 1.17 12.23 16.96
C ALA A 83 2.46 13.01 17.22
N THR A 84 3.40 12.94 16.27
CA THR A 84 4.65 13.70 16.36
C THR A 84 4.44 15.20 16.34
N GLY A 85 3.43 15.69 15.60
CA GLY A 85 3.08 17.11 15.56
C GLY A 85 2.44 17.62 16.85
N LEU A 86 1.76 16.75 17.60
CA LEU A 86 1.10 17.05 18.88
C LEU A 86 2.00 16.87 20.11
N GLY A 87 3.28 16.50 19.93
CA GLY A 87 4.22 16.29 21.03
C GLY A 87 4.00 14.99 21.82
N GLN A 88 3.20 14.06 21.29
CA GLN A 88 2.93 12.75 21.89
C GLN A 88 3.83 11.69 21.24
N THR A 89 4.32 10.71 22.01
CA THR A 89 5.10 9.59 21.45
C THR A 89 4.18 8.43 21.10
N VAL A 90 4.29 7.91 19.88
CA VAL A 90 3.56 6.69 19.47
C VAL A 90 4.35 5.49 19.95
N SER A 91 3.84 4.79 20.95
CA SER A 91 4.38 3.48 21.34
C SER A 91 3.78 2.41 20.43
N PHE A 92 4.63 1.64 19.77
CA PHE A 92 4.27 0.52 18.89
C PHE A 92 4.35 -0.84 19.60
N GLU A 93 4.21 -0.87 20.94
CA GLU A 93 4.40 -2.10 21.71
C GLU A 93 3.46 -3.25 21.32
N HIS A 94 2.29 -2.98 20.71
CA HIS A 94 1.30 -4.02 20.39
C HIS A 94 0.52 -3.80 19.09
N VAL A 95 1.16 -3.69 17.91
CA VAL A 95 0.51 -3.70 16.55
C VAL A 95 -0.54 -2.58 16.30
N ILE A 96 -1.02 -1.91 17.34
CA ILE A 96 -2.01 -0.84 17.38
C ILE A 96 -1.28 0.35 18.04
N PRO A 97 -1.18 1.50 17.35
CA PRO A 97 -0.50 2.66 17.91
C PRO A 97 -1.26 3.20 19.11
N THR A 98 -0.65 3.15 20.30
CA THR A 98 -1.20 3.76 21.52
C THR A 98 -0.42 5.03 21.85
N PHE A 99 -1.15 6.12 22.07
CA PHE A 99 -0.58 7.41 22.46
C PHE A 99 -0.16 7.37 23.94
N THR A 100 1.12 7.57 24.22
CA THR A 100 1.60 7.81 25.59
C THR A 100 2.11 9.24 25.72
N SER A 101 1.68 9.91 26.79
CA SER A 101 2.13 11.26 27.12
C SER A 101 3.60 11.22 27.51
N LYS A 102 4.40 12.08 26.89
CA LYS A 102 5.80 12.30 27.27
C LYS A 102 5.81 13.00 28.62
N ALA A 103 6.16 12.28 29.69
CA ALA A 103 6.55 12.89 30.96
C ALA A 103 8.00 13.37 30.88
#